data_AF-A0A1N7LIK4-F1
#
_entry.id   AF-A0A1N7LIK4-F1
#
_cell.length_a   1.000
_cell.length_b   1.000
_cell.length_c   1.000
_cell.angle_alpha   90.00
_cell.angle_beta   90.00
_cell.angle_gamma   90.00
#
_symmetry.space_group_name_H-M   'P 1'
#
loop_
_entity.id
_entity.type
_entity.pdbx_description
1 polymer ?
#
loop_
_entity_poly.entity_id
_entity_poly.type
_entity_poly.pdbx_seq_one_letter_code
_entity_poly.pdbx_strand_id
1 'polypeptide(L)'
;MTNAPPPGSKPVSDPTSGPQQRRILVVEPNQSLPAALRGVSGVAVTISRWHALDAELLAQVNPDVVMCPLFMPGHDVIDLARRLHDMGYRGALRAFCSSVPDPDLIRREVAHACPEVSFELIVLNLN
;
A
#
# COMPACT_ATOMS: atom_id res chain seq x y z
N MET A 1 -8.78 -61.83 -2.33
CA MET A 1 -7.91 -60.90 -1.59
C MET A 1 -7.38 -59.88 -2.58
N THR A 2 -7.81 -58.62 -2.45
CA THR A 2 -7.12 -57.37 -2.86
C THR A 2 -8.14 -56.26 -2.66
N ASN A 3 -7.94 -55.47 -1.61
CA ASN A 3 -8.70 -54.23 -1.39
C ASN A 3 -7.70 -53.09 -1.64
N ALA A 4 -7.87 -52.36 -2.73
CA ALA A 4 -7.10 -51.16 -3.01
C ALA A 4 -7.84 -49.95 -2.43
N PRO A 5 -7.18 -49.01 -1.75
CA PRO A 5 -7.82 -47.77 -1.33
C PRO A 5 -8.03 -46.84 -2.55
N PRO A 6 -9.13 -46.06 -2.60
CA PRO A 6 -9.31 -45.06 -3.64
C PRO A 6 -8.40 -43.84 -3.42
N PRO A 7 -7.85 -43.23 -4.49
CA PRO A 7 -7.05 -42.01 -4.42
C PRO A 7 -7.97 -40.78 -4.45
N GLY A 8 -7.66 -39.77 -3.64
CA GLY A 8 -8.21 -38.42 -3.82
C GLY A 8 -8.82 -37.79 -2.57
N SER A 9 -8.02 -37.56 -1.54
CA SER A 9 -8.31 -36.46 -0.62
C SER A 9 -8.10 -35.16 -1.38
N LYS A 10 -9.18 -34.51 -1.81
CA LYS A 10 -9.14 -33.09 -2.18
C LYS A 10 -8.56 -32.32 -0.99
N PRO A 11 -7.66 -31.34 -1.19
CA PRO A 11 -7.21 -30.52 -0.08
C PRO A 11 -8.45 -29.86 0.53
N VAL A 12 -8.69 -30.17 1.81
CA VAL A 12 -9.60 -29.42 2.67
C VAL A 12 -9.12 -27.97 2.61
N SER A 13 -9.92 -27.10 2.01
CA SER A 13 -9.71 -25.67 2.15
C SER A 13 -10.08 -25.33 3.59
N ASP A 14 -9.09 -25.05 4.43
CA ASP A 14 -9.31 -24.65 5.82
C ASP A 14 -10.19 -23.38 5.87
N PRO A 15 -11.35 -23.41 6.55
CA PRO A 15 -12.22 -22.25 6.70
C PRO A 15 -11.73 -21.26 7.79
N THR A 16 -10.50 -21.38 8.28
CA THR A 16 -9.96 -20.58 9.41
C THR A 16 -9.11 -19.39 8.95
N SER A 17 -9.37 -18.84 7.77
CA SER A 17 -8.81 -17.52 7.42
C SER A 17 -9.71 -16.45 8.00
N GLY A 18 -9.46 -16.05 9.25
CA GLY A 18 -9.99 -14.78 9.76
C GLY A 18 -9.62 -13.64 8.79
N PRO A 19 -10.36 -12.51 8.79
CA PRO A 19 -10.08 -11.43 7.85
C PRO A 19 -8.60 -11.03 7.94
N GLN A 20 -7.84 -11.26 6.86
CA GLN A 20 -6.43 -10.93 6.81
C GLN A 20 -6.30 -9.41 6.94
N GLN A 21 -5.83 -8.96 8.10
CA GLN A 21 -5.72 -7.54 8.42
C GLN A 21 -4.78 -6.89 7.41
N ARG A 22 -5.27 -5.92 6.64
CA ARG A 22 -4.44 -5.18 5.68
C ARG A 22 -3.47 -4.26 6.41
N ARG A 23 -2.18 -4.37 6.12
CA ARG A 23 -1.11 -3.55 6.68
C ARG A 23 -0.92 -2.32 5.80
N ILE A 24 -1.14 -1.14 6.37
CA ILE A 24 -1.04 0.15 5.68
C ILE A 24 0.13 0.91 6.28
N LEU A 25 1.09 1.30 5.44
CA LEU A 25 2.14 2.24 5.80
C LEU A 25 1.76 3.64 5.30
N VAL A 26 1.59 4.58 6.20
CA VAL A 26 1.35 5.99 5.88
C VAL A 26 2.66 6.75 5.97
N VAL A 27 3.12 7.30 4.84
CA VAL A 27 4.35 8.10 4.74
C VAL A 27 3.99 9.58 4.74
N GLU A 28 4.63 10.33 5.63
CA GLU A 28 4.38 11.76 5.84
C GLU A 28 2.88 12.09 5.98
N PRO A 29 2.21 11.57 7.02
CA PRO A 29 0.81 11.87 7.23
C PRO A 29 0.61 13.38 7.39
N ASN A 30 -0.38 13.93 6.70
CA ASN A 30 -1.03 15.14 7.19
C ASN A 30 -1.99 14.76 8.34
N GLN A 31 -2.44 15.76 9.11
CA GLN A 31 -3.35 15.55 10.23
C GLN A 31 -4.68 14.88 9.85
N SER A 32 -5.08 14.95 8.58
CA SER A 32 -6.38 14.49 8.10
C SER A 32 -6.47 12.98 7.94
N LEU A 33 -5.39 12.33 7.48
CA LEU A 33 -5.45 10.91 7.12
C LEU A 33 -5.52 9.95 8.32
N PRO A 34 -4.70 10.09 9.38
CA PRO A 34 -4.83 9.25 10.57
C PRO A 34 -6.21 9.37 11.24
N ALA A 35 -6.85 10.54 11.16
CA ALA A 35 -8.21 10.75 11.65
C ALA A 35 -9.24 10.01 10.78
N ALA A 36 -9.12 10.08 9.45
CA ALA A 36 -10.01 9.41 8.51
C ALA A 36 -9.97 7.88 8.60
N LEU A 37 -8.85 7.31 9.04
CA LEU A 37 -8.71 5.85 9.26
C LEU A 37 -9.28 5.38 10.60
N ARG A 38 -9.68 6.28 11.51
CA ARG A 38 -10.30 5.88 12.78
C ARG A 38 -11.65 5.20 12.51
N GLY A 39 -11.84 3.99 13.07
CA GLY A 39 -13.07 3.21 12.91
C GLY A 39 -13.08 2.26 11.70
N VAL A 40 -12.05 2.29 10.85
CA VAL A 40 -11.86 1.26 9.82
C VAL A 40 -11.41 -0.04 10.51
N SER A 41 -12.23 -1.07 10.41
CA SER A 41 -11.93 -2.40 10.96
C SER A 41 -11.12 -3.22 9.95
N GLY A 42 -10.27 -4.14 10.42
CA GLY A 42 -9.50 -5.03 9.55
C GLY A 42 -8.29 -4.40 8.87
N VAL A 43 -7.81 -3.25 9.38
CA VAL A 43 -6.55 -2.62 8.96
C VAL A 43 -5.59 -2.46 10.13
N ALA A 44 -4.30 -2.60 9.88
CA ALA A 44 -3.21 -2.24 10.78
C ALA A 44 -2.47 -1.06 10.15
N VAL A 45 -2.37 0.06 10.87
CA VAL A 45 -1.78 1.29 10.33
C VAL A 45 -0.46 1.57 11.02
N THR A 46 0.61 1.67 10.24
CA THR A 46 1.91 2.17 10.68
C THR A 46 2.14 3.53 10.04
N ILE A 47 2.68 4.46 10.82
CA ILE A 47 3.01 5.81 10.35
C ILE A 47 4.52 5.95 10.32
N SER A 48 5.06 6.52 9.25
CA SER A 48 6.46 6.87 9.13
C SER A 48 6.67 8.27 8.55
N ARG A 49 7.82 8.85 8.89
CA ARG A 49 8.33 10.07 8.26
C ARG A 49 9.23 9.68 7.10
N TRP A 50 9.38 10.58 6.14
CA TRP A 50 10.22 10.40 4.97
C TRP A 50 11.64 9.93 5.34
N HIS A 51 12.25 10.56 6.34
CA HIS A 51 13.62 10.25 6.75
C HIS A 51 13.76 8.89 7.44
N ALA A 52 12.67 8.35 8.00
CA ALA A 52 12.65 7.04 8.65
C ALA A 52 12.21 5.91 7.71
N LEU A 53 11.90 6.22 6.43
CA LEU A 53 11.50 5.22 5.45
C LEU A 53 12.73 4.51 4.87
N ASP A 54 13.00 3.29 5.31
CA ASP A 54 14.06 2.46 4.75
C ASP A 54 13.60 1.01 4.52
N ALA A 55 14.49 0.20 3.94
CA ALA A 55 14.20 -1.19 3.61
C ALA A 55 13.94 -2.05 4.86
N GLU A 56 14.55 -1.71 6.00
CA GLU A 56 14.33 -2.43 7.27
C GLU A 56 12.91 -2.17 7.79
N LEU A 57 12.48 -0.91 7.84
CA LEU A 57 11.11 -0.56 8.19
C LEU A 57 10.12 -1.20 7.21
N LEU A 58 10.40 -1.16 5.91
CA LEU A 58 9.51 -1.75 4.90
C LEU A 58 9.36 -3.27 5.10
N ALA A 59 10.45 -3.97 5.39
CA ALA A 59 10.43 -5.41 5.68
C ALA A 59 9.71 -5.72 7.00
N GLN A 60 9.92 -4.90 8.04
CA GLN A 60 9.27 -5.06 9.35
C GLN A 60 7.76 -4.86 9.26
N VAL A 61 7.31 -3.80 8.57
CA VAL A 61 5.89 -3.50 8.40
C VAL A 61 5.24 -4.43 7.37
N ASN A 62 6.00 -4.85 6.35
CA ASN A 62 5.54 -5.63 5.22
C ASN A 62 4.19 -5.14 4.65
N PRO A 63 4.07 -3.86 4.26
CA PRO A 63 2.79 -3.24 3.99
C PRO A 63 2.13 -3.80 2.72
N ASP A 64 0.82 -4.05 2.78
CA ASP A 64 0.01 -4.34 1.59
C ASP A 64 -0.25 -3.05 0.78
N VAL A 65 -0.32 -1.90 1.47
CA VAL A 65 -0.55 -0.57 0.88
C VAL A 65 0.38 0.47 1.49
N VAL A 66 1.00 1.30 0.66
CA VAL A 66 1.66 2.54 1.05
C VAL A 66 0.77 3.72 0.68
N MET A 67 0.51 4.61 1.63
CA MET A 67 -0.29 5.82 1.43
C MET A 67 0.55 7.09 1.71
N CYS A 68 0.38 8.13 0.91
CA CYS A 68 1.09 9.42 1.09
C CYS A 68 0.31 10.60 0.51
N PRO A 69 0.56 11.84 0.95
CA PRO A 69 0.13 13.01 0.20
C PRO A 69 0.81 13.03 -1.18
N LEU A 70 0.15 13.58 -2.20
CA LEU A 70 0.77 13.80 -3.51
C LEU A 70 2.02 14.69 -3.40
N PHE A 71 1.95 15.70 -2.53
CA PHE A 71 3.04 16.64 -2.24
C PHE A 71 3.42 16.56 -0.77
N MET A 72 4.69 16.33 -0.49
CA MET A 72 5.27 16.28 0.84
C MET A 72 6.30 17.42 1.00
N PRO A 73 6.69 17.80 2.21
CA PRO A 73 7.77 18.77 2.39
C PRO A 73 9.08 18.26 1.78
N GLY A 74 9.54 18.94 0.71
CA GLY A 74 10.80 18.63 0.03
C GLY A 74 10.79 17.43 -0.92
N HIS A 75 9.65 16.73 -1.04
CA HIS A 75 9.51 15.51 -1.85
C HIS A 75 8.10 15.40 -2.45
N ASP A 76 7.94 14.60 -3.49
CA ASP A 76 6.63 14.26 -4.05
C ASP A 76 6.39 12.75 -4.12
N VAL A 77 5.21 12.34 -4.61
CA VAL A 77 4.88 10.92 -4.80
C VAL A 77 5.85 10.20 -5.75
N ILE A 78 6.45 10.90 -6.71
CA ILE A 78 7.34 10.30 -7.70
C ILE A 78 8.67 9.97 -7.02
N ASP A 79 9.18 10.86 -6.16
CA ASP A 79 10.34 10.58 -5.32
C ASP A 79 10.08 9.38 -4.39
N LEU A 80 8.88 9.31 -3.79
CA LEU A 80 8.51 8.15 -2.99
C LEU A 80 8.44 6.86 -3.82
N ALA A 81 7.87 6.92 -5.02
CA ALA A 81 7.79 5.77 -5.91
C ALA A 81 9.18 5.23 -6.27
N ARG A 82 10.12 6.11 -6.61
CA ARG A 82 11.54 5.72 -6.86
C ARG A 82 12.15 5.04 -5.63
N ARG A 83 11.99 5.65 -4.45
CA ARG A 83 12.53 5.08 -3.22
C ARG A 83 11.92 3.70 -2.89
N LEU A 84 10.62 3.54 -3.10
CA LEU A 84 9.93 2.26 -2.93
C LEU A 84 10.41 1.21 -3.94
N HIS A 85 10.63 1.60 -5.21
CA HIS A 85 11.20 0.73 -6.23
C HIS A 85 12.60 0.25 -5.83
N ASP A 86 13.47 1.16 -5.38
CA ASP A 86 14.83 0.84 -4.94
C ASP A 86 14.84 -0.11 -3.73
N MET A 87 13.81 -0.06 -2.88
CA MET A 87 13.61 -0.97 -1.75
C MET A 87 12.90 -2.29 -2.15
N GLY A 88 12.54 -2.47 -3.42
CA GLY A 88 11.88 -3.68 -3.93
C GLY A 88 10.40 -3.80 -3.60
N TYR A 89 9.73 -2.70 -3.23
CA TYR A 89 8.29 -2.70 -2.97
C TYR A 89 7.48 -2.96 -4.24
N ARG A 90 6.46 -3.82 -4.15
CA ARG A 90 5.58 -4.20 -5.28
C ARG A 90 4.09 -4.17 -4.94
N GLY A 91 3.73 -3.51 -3.84
CA GLY A 91 2.35 -3.44 -3.36
C GLY A 91 1.58 -2.26 -3.98
N ALA A 92 0.49 -1.88 -3.32
CA ALA A 92 -0.33 -0.75 -3.74
C ALA A 92 0.24 0.58 -3.23
N LEU A 93 0.46 1.54 -4.13
CA LEU A 93 0.78 2.93 -3.78
C LEU A 93 -0.46 3.80 -3.97
N ARG A 94 -0.87 4.54 -2.94
CA ARG A 94 -2.01 5.45 -2.97
C ARG A 94 -1.58 6.86 -2.59
N ALA A 95 -1.77 7.80 -3.50
CA ALA A 95 -1.52 9.21 -3.22
C ALA A 95 -2.83 9.95 -3.03
N PHE A 96 -2.87 10.93 -2.13
CA PHE A 96 -4.02 11.81 -1.94
C PHE A 96 -3.68 13.29 -2.20
N CYS A 97 -4.58 14.00 -2.86
CA CYS A 97 -4.46 15.45 -3.10
C CYS A 97 -5.85 16.11 -3.11
N SER A 98 -5.92 17.42 -2.86
CA SER A 98 -7.17 18.18 -3.02
C SER A 98 -7.50 18.45 -4.49
N SER A 99 -6.49 18.75 -5.30
CA SER A 99 -6.61 18.92 -6.76
C SER A 99 -5.24 18.80 -7.42
N VAL A 100 -5.24 18.48 -8.72
CA VAL A 100 -4.05 18.52 -9.59
C VAL A 100 -4.51 18.85 -11.02
N PRO A 101 -3.74 19.61 -11.82
CA PRO A 101 -4.15 19.99 -13.17
C PRO A 101 -4.33 18.81 -14.14
N ASP A 102 -3.43 17.82 -14.08
CA ASP A 102 -3.46 16.63 -14.93
C ASP A 102 -3.13 15.37 -14.08
N PRO A 103 -4.16 14.67 -13.57
CA PRO A 103 -4.00 13.41 -12.83
C PRO A 103 -3.29 12.31 -13.63
N ASP A 104 -3.48 12.28 -14.96
CA ASP A 104 -2.95 11.22 -15.80
C ASP A 104 -1.46 11.40 -16.05
N LEU A 105 -0.96 12.64 -16.10
CA LEU A 105 0.46 12.92 -16.08
C LEU A 105 1.13 12.32 -14.83
N ILE A 106 0.56 12.55 -13.65
CA ILE A 106 1.09 11.97 -12.41
C ILE A 106 1.12 10.44 -12.47
N ARG A 107 0.03 9.82 -12.96
CA ARG A 107 -0.03 8.35 -13.11
C ARG A 107 1.07 7.83 -14.03
N ARG A 108 1.33 8.51 -15.16
CA ARG A 108 2.40 8.12 -16.10
C ARG A 108 3.78 8.23 -15.48
N GLU A 109 4.07 9.34 -14.79
CA GLU A 109 5.36 9.55 -14.13
C GLU A 109 5.63 8.50 -13.04
N VAL A 110 4.61 8.17 -12.23
CA VAL A 110 4.73 7.10 -11.23
C VAL A 110 4.93 5.73 -11.88
N ALA A 111 4.17 5.40 -12.92
CA ALA A 111 4.33 4.15 -13.65
C ALA A 111 5.72 4.00 -14.29
N HIS A 112 6.35 5.11 -14.70
CA HIS A 112 7.73 5.11 -15.17
C HIS A 112 8.74 4.96 -14.03
N ALA A 113 8.51 5.62 -12.90
CA ALA A 113 9.41 5.60 -11.74
C ALA A 113 9.38 4.29 -10.95
N CYS A 114 8.23 3.61 -10.89
CA CYS A 114 8.05 2.34 -10.21
C CYS A 114 7.01 1.50 -10.96
N PRO A 115 7.42 0.74 -12.00
CA PRO A 115 6.50 -0.03 -12.84
C PRO A 115 5.74 -1.13 -12.10
N GLU A 116 6.25 -1.58 -10.96
CA GLU A 116 5.70 -2.73 -10.22
C GLU A 116 4.59 -2.39 -9.23
N VAL A 117 4.42 -1.12 -8.86
CA VAL A 117 3.36 -0.75 -7.94
C VAL A 117 2.02 -0.61 -8.66
N SER A 118 0.97 -1.05 -7.98
CA SER A 118 -0.39 -0.64 -8.34
C SER A 118 -0.58 0.80 -7.84
N PHE A 119 -0.45 1.80 -8.71
CA PHE A 119 -0.62 3.20 -8.34
C PHE A 119 -2.05 3.71 -8.55
N GLU A 120 -2.57 4.46 -7.59
CA GLU A 120 -3.81 5.22 -7.74
C GLU A 120 -3.73 6.57 -7.01
N LEU A 121 -4.12 7.61 -7.74
CA LEU A 121 -4.32 8.96 -7.19
C LEU A 121 -5.77 9.15 -6.76
N ILE A 122 -5.96 9.57 -5.51
CA ILE A 122 -7.25 9.82 -4.87
C ILE A 122 -7.41 11.33 -4.68
N VAL A 123 -8.35 11.92 -5.41
CA VAL A 123 -8.69 13.34 -5.26
C VAL A 123 -9.70 13.49 -4.14
N LEU A 124 -9.31 14.17 -3.06
CA LEU A 124 -10.16 14.43 -1.90
C LEU A 124 -10.96 15.71 -2.14
N ASN A 125 -12.28 15.57 -2.30
CA ASN A 125 -13.20 16.69 -2.27
C ASN A 125 -13.42 17.11 -0.80
N LEU A 126 -12.50 17.93 -0.27
CA LEU A 126 -12.70 18.59 1.01
C LEU A 126 -13.58 19.81 0.75
N ASN A 127 -14.86 19.71 1.11
CA ASN A 127 -15.84 20.77 1.03
C ASN A 127 -15.88 21.60 2.31
#